data_AF-A0AAV0VLK5-F1
#
_entry.id   AF-A0AAV0VLK5-F1
#
_cell.length_a   1.000
_cell.length_b   1.000
_cell.length_c   1.000
_cell.angle_alpha   90.00
_cell.angle_beta   90.00
_cell.angle_gamma   90.00
#
_symmetry.space_group_name_H-M   'P 1'
#
loop_
_entity.id
_entity.type
_entity.pdbx_description
1 polymer ?
#
loop_
_entity_poly.entity_id
_entity_poly.type
_entity_poly.pdbx_seq_one_letter_code
_entity_poly.pdbx_strand_id
1 'polypeptide(L)'
;MTSTGESISEIQTFFKGTNVFVTGATGFIGHVLVEKLLRTCFVNKVYLLVRPKKNKDPQTRLREMFSSTLFTRLWDEQPEFIEKVLLISGDCAEPNMGLSLADEEFMVANIDIVIHCAATISLNGPLKHTSFINVRATRDLLLIARRMRKLKSFVHVSTAFVNPNQAITEEIIYDCHIRGDALINLVENMSDSILNSITPECLGSWPNTYTLSKCVAENLVKEYGQNMPICIARPCIG
;
A
#
# COMPACT_ATOMS: atom_id res chain seq x y z
N MET A 1 -2.12 1.13 -42.37
CA MET A 1 -3.23 2.08 -42.14
C MET A 1 -3.95 1.57 -40.91
N THR A 2 -3.71 2.12 -39.72
CA THR A 2 -4.30 3.38 -39.26
C THR A 2 -3.28 4.31 -38.60
N SER A 3 -3.29 5.58 -39.01
CA SER A 3 -3.01 6.71 -38.12
C SER A 3 -4.02 6.66 -36.98
N THR A 4 -3.63 6.85 -35.73
CA THR A 4 -3.64 8.18 -35.13
C THR A 4 -2.40 8.41 -34.26
N GLY A 5 -1.71 9.52 -34.50
CA GLY A 5 -0.73 10.08 -33.57
C GLY A 5 -1.44 10.71 -32.38
N GLU A 6 -2.13 9.91 -31.58
CA GLU A 6 -2.60 10.38 -30.27
C GLU A 6 -1.38 10.49 -29.35
N SER A 7 -1.06 11.73 -28.96
CA SER A 7 -0.09 11.98 -27.91
C SER A 7 -0.53 11.28 -26.63
N ILE A 8 0.31 10.41 -26.09
CA ILE A 8 0.05 9.77 -24.79
C ILE A 8 -0.09 10.86 -23.70
N SER A 9 -0.96 10.64 -22.72
CA SER A 9 -1.19 11.62 -21.65
C SER A 9 0.04 11.80 -20.76
N GLU A 10 0.05 12.87 -19.94
CA GLU A 10 1.12 13.09 -18.96
C GLU A 10 1.24 11.93 -17.96
N ILE A 11 0.10 11.35 -17.54
CA ILE A 11 0.07 10.16 -16.67
C ILE A 11 0.72 8.97 -17.36
N GLN A 12 0.37 8.71 -18.63
CA GLN A 12 0.97 7.64 -19.40
C GLN A 12 2.47 7.85 -19.60
N THR A 13 2.89 9.09 -19.83
CA THR A 13 4.31 9.45 -19.97
C THR A 13 5.08 9.21 -18.68
N PHE A 14 4.51 9.56 -17.52
CA PHE A 14 5.13 9.34 -16.21
C PHE A 14 5.38 7.86 -15.90
N PHE A 15 4.39 7.00 -16.18
CA PHE A 15 4.47 5.56 -15.90
C PHE A 15 5.21 4.76 -16.99
N LYS A 16 5.40 5.31 -18.18
CA LYS A 16 6.02 4.62 -19.30
C LYS A 16 7.40 4.06 -18.93
N GLY A 17 7.56 2.75 -19.08
CA GLY A 17 8.81 2.04 -18.80
C GLY A 17 9.20 1.94 -17.31
N THR A 18 8.32 2.31 -16.39
CA THR A 18 8.58 2.23 -14.94
C THR A 18 8.30 0.84 -14.38
N ASN A 19 9.00 0.51 -13.30
CA ASN A 19 8.74 -0.64 -12.43
C ASN A 19 7.93 -0.19 -11.22
N VAL A 20 6.68 -0.68 -11.12
CA VAL A 20 5.74 -0.26 -10.08
C VAL A 20 5.54 -1.38 -9.07
N PHE A 21 5.81 -1.12 -7.80
CA PHE A 21 5.50 -2.02 -6.69
C PHE A 21 4.17 -1.64 -6.06
N VAL A 22 3.25 -2.61 -5.95
CA VAL A 22 1.91 -2.41 -5.38
C VAL A 22 1.67 -3.39 -4.24
N THR A 23 1.30 -2.85 -3.09
CA THR A 23 0.76 -3.64 -1.98
C THR A 23 -0.76 -3.57 -2.00
N GLY A 24 -1.45 -4.60 -1.50
CA GLY A 24 -2.92 -4.58 -1.44
C GLY A 24 -3.60 -4.72 -2.80
N ALA A 25 -2.92 -5.33 -3.78
CA ALA A 25 -3.41 -5.56 -5.15
C ALA A 25 -4.73 -6.34 -5.23
N THR A 26 -5.03 -7.15 -4.20
CA THR A 26 -6.29 -7.91 -4.09
C THR A 26 -7.39 -7.16 -3.33
N GLY A 27 -7.13 -5.96 -2.83
CA GLY A 27 -8.14 -5.10 -2.19
C GLY A 27 -8.83 -4.22 -3.22
N PHE A 28 -9.99 -3.66 -2.89
CA PHE A 28 -10.84 -2.91 -3.82
C PHE A 28 -10.10 -1.88 -4.68
N ILE A 29 -9.40 -0.93 -4.04
CA ILE A 29 -8.64 0.12 -4.75
C ILE A 29 -7.46 -0.47 -5.52
N GLY A 30 -6.71 -1.39 -4.90
CA GLY A 30 -5.54 -2.00 -5.52
C GLY A 30 -5.86 -2.78 -6.78
N HIS A 31 -7.03 -3.44 -6.82
CA HIS A 31 -7.48 -4.24 -7.96
C HIS A 31 -7.73 -3.36 -9.19
N VAL A 32 -8.44 -2.24 -9.00
CA VAL A 32 -8.71 -1.26 -10.06
C VAL A 32 -7.44 -0.53 -10.51
N LEU A 33 -6.55 -0.21 -9.56
CA LEU A 33 -5.26 0.41 -9.86
C LEU A 33 -4.40 -0.49 -10.76
N VAL A 34 -4.27 -1.78 -10.41
CA VAL A 34 -3.47 -2.73 -11.18
C VAL A 34 -4.03 -2.88 -12.60
N GLU A 35 -5.35 -2.95 -12.75
CA GLU A 35 -6.01 -2.95 -14.07
C GLU A 35 -5.59 -1.74 -14.92
N LYS A 36 -5.66 -0.52 -14.35
CA LYS A 36 -5.31 0.71 -15.07
C LYS A 36 -3.83 0.80 -15.42
N LEU A 37 -2.95 0.40 -14.50
CA LEU A 37 -1.50 0.39 -14.74
C LEU A 37 -1.17 -0.51 -15.93
N LEU A 38 -1.75 -1.71 -15.96
CA LEU A 38 -1.49 -2.71 -17.00
C LEU A 38 -2.14 -2.36 -18.34
N ARG A 39 -3.37 -1.81 -18.32
CA ARG A 39 -4.12 -1.56 -19.55
C ARG A 39 -3.66 -0.32 -20.29
N THR A 40 -3.34 0.76 -19.57
CA THR A 40 -3.17 2.08 -20.21
C THR A 40 -1.85 2.78 -19.93
N CYS A 41 -1.05 2.35 -18.95
CA CYS A 41 0.06 3.17 -18.45
C CYS A 41 1.45 2.80 -19.01
N PHE A 42 1.54 1.85 -19.94
CA PHE A 42 2.80 1.44 -20.60
C PHE A 42 3.97 1.15 -19.64
N VAL A 43 3.65 0.64 -18.45
CA VAL A 43 4.64 0.23 -17.44
C VAL A 43 5.53 -0.87 -17.98
N ASN A 44 6.78 -0.95 -17.48
CA ASN A 44 7.66 -2.07 -17.78
C ASN A 44 7.18 -3.32 -17.05
N LYS A 45 7.17 -3.28 -15.71
CA LYS A 45 6.71 -4.38 -14.84
C LYS A 45 5.88 -3.85 -13.67
N VAL A 46 4.92 -4.64 -13.21
CA VAL A 46 4.14 -4.43 -11.99
C VAL A 46 4.44 -5.56 -11.01
N TYR A 47 5.02 -5.21 -9.86
CA TYR A 47 5.39 -6.12 -8.78
C TYR A 47 4.32 -6.08 -7.70
N LEU A 48 3.70 -7.22 -7.42
CA LEU A 48 2.59 -7.32 -6.48
C LEU A 48 3.05 -8.04 -5.22
N LEU A 49 2.88 -7.40 -4.06
CA LEU A 49 3.09 -8.08 -2.78
C LEU A 49 1.96 -9.08 -2.53
N VAL A 50 2.31 -10.35 -2.35
CA VAL A 50 1.35 -11.43 -2.14
C VAL A 50 1.70 -12.26 -0.91
N ARG A 51 0.72 -12.39 -0.02
CA ARG A 51 0.82 -13.23 1.18
C ARG A 51 0.99 -14.71 0.82
N PRO A 52 2.00 -15.41 1.36
CA PRO A 52 2.13 -16.85 1.21
C PRO A 52 0.90 -17.58 1.74
N LYS A 53 0.49 -18.66 1.07
CA LYS A 53 -0.50 -19.61 1.62
C LYS A 53 0.02 -21.02 1.38
N LYS A 54 0.03 -21.85 2.44
CA LYS A 54 0.62 -23.21 2.43
C LYS A 54 0.09 -24.13 1.29
N ASN A 55 -1.08 -23.85 0.72
CA ASN A 55 -1.77 -24.74 -0.22
C ASN A 55 -2.13 -24.10 -1.57
N LYS A 56 -1.56 -22.94 -1.94
CA LYS A 56 -1.82 -22.34 -3.25
C LYS A 56 -0.54 -21.83 -3.89
N ASP A 57 -0.30 -22.27 -5.12
CA ASP A 57 0.77 -21.74 -5.94
C ASP A 57 0.53 -20.24 -6.27
N PRO A 58 1.56 -19.39 -6.21
CA PRO A 58 1.43 -17.97 -6.52
C PRO A 58 0.87 -17.68 -7.92
N GLN A 59 1.17 -18.50 -8.93
CA GLN A 59 0.61 -18.34 -10.28
C GLN A 59 -0.88 -18.64 -10.33
N THR A 60 -1.36 -19.64 -9.58
CA THR A 60 -2.80 -19.89 -9.44
C THR A 60 -3.50 -18.66 -8.86
N ARG A 61 -2.90 -18.01 -7.86
CA ARG A 61 -3.48 -16.80 -7.26
C ARG A 61 -3.50 -15.60 -8.19
N LEU A 62 -2.47 -15.43 -9.03
CA LEU A 62 -2.49 -14.44 -10.11
C LEU A 62 -3.67 -14.67 -11.05
N ARG A 63 -3.85 -15.91 -11.52
CA ARG A 63 -4.95 -16.26 -12.43
C ARG A 63 -6.31 -15.99 -11.79
N GLU A 64 -6.51 -16.39 -10.53
CA GLU A 64 -7.73 -16.11 -9.77
C GLU A 64 -7.96 -14.60 -9.61
N MET A 65 -6.90 -13.81 -9.39
CA MET A 65 -7.02 -12.36 -9.27
C MET A 65 -7.51 -11.72 -10.58
N PHE A 66 -7.05 -12.23 -11.72
CA PHE A 66 -7.36 -11.73 -13.07
C PHE A 66 -8.55 -12.42 -13.74
N SER A 67 -9.24 -13.34 -13.06
CA SER A 67 -10.43 -14.02 -13.62
C SER A 67 -11.73 -13.24 -13.40
N SER A 68 -11.69 -12.13 -12.65
CA SER A 68 -12.88 -11.30 -12.42
C SER A 68 -13.23 -10.42 -13.62
N THR A 69 -14.50 -10.03 -13.72
CA THR A 69 -15.02 -9.18 -14.82
C THR A 69 -14.34 -7.81 -14.92
N LEU A 70 -13.70 -7.34 -13.84
CA LEU A 70 -12.88 -6.13 -13.84
C LEU A 70 -11.77 -6.19 -14.90
N PHE A 71 -11.20 -7.36 -15.16
CA PHE A 71 -10.08 -7.53 -16.08
C PHE A 71 -10.47 -7.98 -17.48
N THR A 72 -11.76 -8.19 -17.78
CA THR A 72 -12.20 -8.58 -19.12
C THR A 72 -11.66 -7.62 -20.18
N ARG A 73 -11.80 -6.31 -19.94
CA ARG A 73 -11.28 -5.29 -20.84
C ARG A 73 -9.75 -5.30 -20.96
N LEU A 74 -9.03 -5.60 -19.87
CA LEU A 74 -7.58 -5.73 -19.88
C LEU A 74 -7.15 -6.93 -20.75
N TRP A 75 -7.84 -8.06 -20.65
CA TRP A 75 -7.60 -9.23 -21.50
C TRP A 75 -7.83 -8.91 -22.98
N ASP A 76 -8.90 -8.18 -23.29
CA ASP A 76 -9.24 -7.80 -24.67
C ASP A 76 -8.23 -6.81 -25.27
N GLU A 77 -7.83 -5.78 -24.49
CA GLU A 77 -6.95 -4.71 -24.98
C GLU A 77 -5.46 -5.04 -24.89
N GLN A 78 -5.03 -5.86 -23.93
CA GLN A 78 -3.62 -6.14 -23.62
C GLN A 78 -3.39 -7.62 -23.24
N PRO A 79 -3.64 -8.60 -24.11
CA PRO A 79 -3.62 -10.03 -23.75
C PRO A 79 -2.29 -10.54 -23.16
N GLU A 80 -1.17 -9.88 -23.48
CA GLU A 80 0.18 -10.21 -22.99
C GLU A 80 0.52 -9.54 -21.64
N PHE A 81 -0.42 -8.83 -21.00
CA PHE A 81 -0.15 -8.09 -19.77
C PHE A 81 0.43 -8.97 -18.66
N ILE A 82 0.09 -10.26 -18.65
CA ILE A 82 0.49 -11.19 -17.59
C ILE A 82 2.02 -11.30 -17.48
N GLU A 83 2.74 -11.15 -18.59
CA GLU A 83 4.21 -11.17 -18.61
C GLU A 83 4.82 -9.97 -17.88
N LYS A 84 4.04 -8.90 -17.73
CA LYS A 84 4.45 -7.70 -16.99
C LYS A 84 4.24 -7.83 -15.49
N VAL A 85 3.52 -8.86 -15.02
CA VAL A 85 3.18 -9.02 -13.61
C VAL A 85 4.15 -9.97 -12.94
N LEU A 86 4.84 -9.49 -11.90
CA LEU A 86 5.69 -10.31 -11.03
C LEU A 86 5.15 -10.30 -9.61
N LEU A 87 5.39 -11.38 -8.88
CA LEU A 87 5.01 -11.50 -7.49
C LEU A 87 6.22 -11.35 -6.60
N ILE A 88 6.04 -10.62 -5.51
CA ILE A 88 6.96 -10.58 -4.39
C ILE A 88 6.24 -11.21 -3.20
N SER A 89 6.86 -12.23 -2.62
CA SER A 89 6.29 -12.91 -1.45
C SER A 89 6.48 -12.04 -0.21
N GLY A 90 5.38 -11.78 0.52
CA GLY A 90 5.45 -11.09 1.80
C GLY A 90 4.07 -10.81 2.40
N ASP A 91 4.06 -10.42 3.66
CA ASP A 91 2.87 -10.10 4.44
C ASP A 91 3.10 -8.83 5.28
N CYS A 92 2.22 -7.84 5.11
CA CYS A 92 2.25 -6.60 5.90
C CYS A 92 2.07 -6.85 7.40
N ALA A 93 1.50 -7.99 7.81
CA ALA A 93 1.39 -8.36 9.21
C ALA A 93 2.71 -8.85 9.84
N GLU A 94 3.75 -9.11 9.03
CA GLU A 94 5.05 -9.59 9.47
C GLU A 94 6.09 -8.45 9.57
N PRO A 95 7.14 -8.59 10.40
CA PRO A 95 8.26 -7.64 10.42
C PRO A 95 8.92 -7.53 9.05
N ASN A 96 9.31 -6.32 8.65
CA ASN A 96 9.89 -6.04 7.33
C ASN A 96 9.00 -6.54 6.18
N MET A 97 7.68 -6.52 6.40
CA MET A 97 6.66 -7.06 5.49
C MET A 97 6.86 -8.54 5.11
N GLY A 98 7.61 -9.32 5.89
CA GLY A 98 7.95 -10.71 5.58
C GLY A 98 8.78 -10.88 4.31
N LEU A 99 9.46 -9.82 3.85
CA LEU A 99 10.31 -9.86 2.66
C LEU A 99 11.59 -10.64 2.94
N SER A 100 12.05 -11.39 1.94
CA SER A 100 13.40 -11.93 1.94
C SER A 100 14.42 -10.79 1.71
N LEU A 101 15.65 -10.96 2.20
CA LEU A 101 16.73 -10.00 1.93
C LEU A 101 16.96 -9.82 0.42
N ALA A 102 16.86 -10.90 -0.35
CA ALA A 102 17.03 -10.86 -1.80
C ALA A 102 15.93 -10.03 -2.50
N ASP A 103 14.67 -10.19 -2.08
CA ASP A 103 13.55 -9.40 -2.63
C ASP A 103 13.69 -7.92 -2.25
N GLU A 104 14.10 -7.62 -1.01
CA GLU A 104 14.33 -6.26 -0.55
C GLU A 104 15.46 -5.58 -1.35
N GLU A 105 16.60 -6.24 -1.51
CA GLU A 105 17.72 -5.73 -2.31
C GLU A 105 17.33 -5.52 -3.78
N PHE A 106 16.56 -6.46 -4.34
CA PHE A 106 15.98 -6.31 -5.67
C PHE A 106 15.10 -5.07 -5.76
N MET A 107 14.19 -4.87 -4.79
CA MET A 107 13.28 -3.73 -4.77
C MET A 107 14.06 -2.41 -4.71
N VAL A 108 15.07 -2.33 -3.84
CA VAL A 108 15.96 -1.18 -3.68
C VAL A 108 16.67 -0.80 -4.98
N ALA A 109 17.06 -1.79 -5.79
CA ALA A 109 17.78 -1.56 -7.04
C ALA A 109 16.87 -1.23 -8.24
N ASN A 110 15.62 -1.69 -8.24
CA ASN A 110 14.81 -1.79 -9.46
C ASN A 110 13.48 -1.05 -9.45
N ILE A 111 12.89 -0.73 -8.29
CA ILE A 111 11.56 -0.10 -8.23
C ILE A 111 11.65 1.42 -8.45
N ASP A 112 10.81 1.93 -9.33
CA ASP A 112 10.66 3.36 -9.60
C ASP A 112 9.51 3.96 -8.79
N ILE A 113 8.40 3.22 -8.63
CA ILE A 113 7.18 3.74 -8.02
C ILE A 113 6.66 2.74 -6.99
N VAL A 114 6.37 3.22 -5.78
CA VAL A 114 5.71 2.43 -4.73
C VAL A 114 4.29 2.93 -4.54
N ILE A 115 3.32 2.03 -4.58
CA ILE A 115 1.92 2.34 -4.24
C ILE A 115 1.47 1.43 -3.08
N HIS A 116 1.36 2.02 -1.91
CA HIS A 116 1.00 1.32 -0.68
C HIS A 116 -0.50 1.40 -0.42
N CYS A 117 -1.26 0.44 -0.98
CA CYS A 117 -2.71 0.29 -0.74
C CYS A 117 -3.07 -0.74 0.33
N ALA A 118 -2.14 -1.58 0.77
CA ALA A 118 -2.44 -2.61 1.75
C ALA A 118 -2.87 -1.99 3.08
N ALA A 119 -4.08 -2.33 3.52
CA ALA A 119 -4.59 -2.00 4.83
C ALA A 119 -5.63 -3.04 5.25
N THR A 120 -5.77 -3.26 6.56
CA THR A 120 -7.01 -3.81 7.09
C THR A 120 -7.98 -2.66 7.34
N ILE A 121 -9.20 -2.80 6.81
CA ILE A 121 -10.31 -1.83 6.96
C ILE A 121 -11.30 -2.25 8.06
N SER A 122 -10.95 -3.28 8.84
CA SER A 122 -11.79 -3.73 9.94
C SER A 122 -11.86 -2.63 11.01
N LEU A 123 -13.01 -1.94 11.10
CA LEU A 123 -13.20 -0.84 12.04
C LEU A 123 -12.95 -1.31 13.48
N ASN A 124 -13.50 -2.48 13.85
CA ASN A 124 -13.36 -3.06 15.19
C ASN A 124 -12.28 -4.15 15.25
N GLY A 125 -11.25 -4.06 14.40
CA GLY A 125 -10.14 -4.99 14.41
C GLY A 125 -9.26 -4.82 15.67
N PRO A 126 -8.64 -5.91 16.18
CA PRO A 126 -7.71 -5.82 17.31
C PRO A 126 -6.59 -4.81 17.05
N LEU A 127 -6.29 -3.95 18.04
CA LEU A 127 -5.29 -2.88 17.91
C LEU A 127 -3.95 -3.40 17.39
N LYS A 128 -3.50 -4.57 17.88
CA LYS A 128 -2.27 -5.23 17.45
C LYS A 128 -2.25 -5.55 15.96
N HIS A 129 -3.27 -6.25 15.49
CA HIS A 129 -3.37 -6.69 14.11
C HIS A 129 -3.47 -5.50 13.15
N THR A 130 -4.31 -4.51 13.48
CA THR A 130 -4.43 -3.28 12.71
C THR A 130 -3.12 -2.51 12.68
N SER A 131 -2.41 -2.41 13.80
CA SER A 131 -1.13 -1.70 13.88
C SER A 131 -0.03 -2.39 13.08
N PHE A 132 0.05 -3.73 13.07
CA PHE A 132 1.03 -4.42 12.23
C PHE A 132 0.82 -4.11 10.74
N ILE A 133 -0.42 -4.24 10.25
CA ILE A 133 -0.71 -4.08 8.82
C ILE A 133 -0.67 -2.61 8.38
N ASN A 134 -1.28 -1.71 9.14
CA ASN A 134 -1.49 -0.33 8.69
C ASN A 134 -0.37 0.62 9.15
N VAL A 135 0.31 0.34 10.27
CA VAL A 135 1.29 1.24 10.87
C VAL A 135 2.71 0.71 10.66
N ARG A 136 3.02 -0.49 11.17
CA ARG A 136 4.37 -1.07 11.06
C ARG A 136 4.76 -1.31 9.60
N ALA A 137 3.88 -1.91 8.80
CA ALA A 137 4.18 -2.13 7.39
C ALA A 137 4.45 -0.83 6.62
N THR A 138 3.74 0.26 6.95
CA THR A 138 4.02 1.59 6.37
C THR A 138 5.42 2.07 6.76
N ARG A 139 5.80 1.99 8.04
CA ARG A 139 7.17 2.34 8.49
C ARG A 139 8.22 1.50 7.78
N ASP A 140 8.06 0.19 7.78
CA ASP A 140 9.02 -0.74 7.20
C ASP A 140 9.19 -0.49 5.69
N LEU A 141 8.09 -0.25 4.97
CA LEU A 141 8.14 0.07 3.54
C LEU A 141 8.77 1.45 3.27
N LEU A 142 8.55 2.45 4.13
CA LEU A 142 9.23 3.75 4.03
C LEU A 142 10.75 3.60 4.23
N LEU A 143 11.18 2.77 5.18
CA LEU A 143 12.61 2.48 5.40
C LEU A 143 13.27 1.80 4.19
N ILE A 144 12.56 0.87 3.53
CA ILE A 144 13.01 0.25 2.28
C ILE A 144 13.04 1.29 1.16
N ALA A 145 11.96 2.06 0.99
CA ALA A 145 11.82 3.03 -0.08
C ALA A 145 12.88 4.14 0.00
N ARG A 146 13.29 4.56 1.20
CA ARG A 146 14.38 5.52 1.40
C ARG A 146 15.72 5.07 0.81
N ARG A 147 15.92 3.75 0.66
CA ARG A 147 17.13 3.17 0.06
C ARG A 147 17.01 3.01 -1.46
N MET A 148 15.81 3.13 -2.03
CA MET A 148 15.57 2.90 -3.46
C MET A 148 16.30 3.94 -4.31
N ARG A 149 17.13 3.46 -5.24
CA ARG A 149 18.01 4.32 -6.06
C ARG A 149 17.29 5.07 -7.18
N LYS A 150 16.09 4.61 -7.55
CA LYS A 150 15.31 5.09 -8.70
C LYS A 150 13.94 5.63 -8.32
N LEU A 151 13.67 5.81 -7.01
CA LEU A 151 12.35 6.18 -6.54
C LEU A 151 11.90 7.53 -7.12
N LYS A 152 10.86 7.48 -7.96
CA LYS A 152 10.18 8.62 -8.58
C LYS A 152 8.94 9.04 -7.79
N SER A 153 8.27 8.09 -7.14
CA SER A 153 7.08 8.38 -6.34
C SER A 153 6.80 7.28 -5.32
N PHE A 154 6.40 7.69 -4.11
CA PHE A 154 5.83 6.83 -3.08
C PHE A 154 4.42 7.32 -2.74
N VAL A 155 3.41 6.51 -3.05
CA VAL A 155 2.01 6.83 -2.81
C VAL A 155 1.51 6.04 -1.61
N HIS A 156 1.15 6.72 -0.52
CA HIS A 156 0.46 6.13 0.61
C HIS A 156 -1.06 6.31 0.46
N VAL A 157 -1.81 5.21 0.42
CA VAL A 157 -3.28 5.28 0.40
C VAL A 157 -3.81 5.28 1.82
N SER A 158 -4.23 6.46 2.26
CA SER A 158 -4.88 6.73 3.54
C SER A 158 -6.41 6.63 3.38
N THR A 159 -7.18 7.50 4.03
CA THR A 159 -8.64 7.57 3.96
C THR A 159 -9.13 8.99 4.25
N ALA A 160 -10.25 9.39 3.65
CA ALA A 160 -10.89 10.67 3.95
C ALA A 160 -11.35 10.77 5.42
N PHE A 161 -11.54 9.64 6.10
CA PHE A 161 -11.98 9.54 7.49
C PHE A 161 -10.82 9.58 8.52
N VAL A 162 -9.61 9.95 8.11
CA VAL A 162 -8.39 9.88 8.93
C VAL A 162 -8.39 10.86 10.11
N ASN A 163 -9.06 12.00 9.94
CA ASN A 163 -9.15 13.09 10.92
C ASN A 163 -10.59 13.33 11.39
N PRO A 164 -11.26 12.33 12.01
CA PRO A 164 -12.67 12.43 12.39
C PRO A 164 -12.92 13.51 13.47
N ASN A 165 -11.85 13.95 14.14
CA ASN A 165 -11.88 14.93 15.22
C ASN A 165 -11.84 16.38 14.72
N GLN A 166 -11.65 16.58 13.42
CA GLN A 166 -11.57 17.91 12.81
C GLN A 166 -12.91 18.29 12.22
N ALA A 167 -13.47 19.41 12.66
CA ALA A 167 -14.71 19.94 12.10
C ALA A 167 -14.56 20.35 10.63
N ILE A 168 -13.38 20.85 10.27
CA ILE A 168 -12.97 21.17 8.90
C ILE A 168 -11.61 20.52 8.68
N THR A 169 -11.50 19.68 7.65
CA THR A 169 -10.25 18.99 7.31
C THR A 169 -9.54 19.71 6.18
N GLU A 170 -8.33 20.17 6.44
CA GLU A 170 -7.44 20.78 5.44
C GLU A 170 -6.49 19.73 4.81
N GLU A 171 -5.83 20.10 3.72
CA GLU A 171 -4.81 19.28 3.04
C GLU A 171 -3.45 19.31 3.78
N ILE A 172 -3.48 19.03 5.09
CA ILE A 172 -2.30 18.93 5.95
C ILE A 172 -2.30 17.59 6.70
N ILE A 173 -1.13 17.20 7.22
CA ILE A 173 -0.99 16.05 8.12
C ILE A 173 -1.10 16.57 9.55
N TYR A 174 -2.21 16.24 10.21
CA TYR A 174 -2.44 16.55 11.61
C TYR A 174 -1.64 15.59 12.51
N ASP A 175 -1.08 16.14 13.59
CA ASP A 175 -0.30 15.34 14.52
C ASP A 175 -1.19 14.37 15.29
N CYS A 176 -0.76 13.11 15.39
CA CYS A 176 -1.42 12.10 16.22
C CYS A 176 -0.94 12.20 17.67
N HIS A 177 -1.82 11.93 18.64
CA HIS A 177 -1.43 11.90 20.07
C HIS A 177 -0.48 10.74 20.40
N ILE A 178 -0.42 9.71 19.55
CA ILE A 178 0.48 8.57 19.69
C ILE A 178 1.54 8.60 18.58
N ARG A 179 2.81 8.61 18.98
CA ARG A 179 3.93 8.44 18.05
C ARG A 179 3.91 7.04 17.42
N GLY A 180 4.16 6.94 16.12
CA GLY A 180 4.11 5.67 15.39
C GLY A 180 5.01 4.59 15.97
N ASP A 181 6.28 4.88 16.26
CA ASP A 181 7.18 3.90 16.88
C ASP A 181 6.77 3.49 18.29
N ALA A 182 6.15 4.39 19.05
CA ALA A 182 5.64 4.07 20.38
C ALA A 182 4.47 3.08 20.29
N LEU A 183 3.55 3.28 19.33
CA LEU A 183 2.47 2.34 19.08
C LEU A 183 3.01 0.99 18.61
N ILE A 184 3.98 0.97 17.69
CA ILE A 184 4.61 -0.27 17.21
C ILE A 184 5.25 -1.02 18.37
N ASN A 185 6.07 -0.35 19.19
CA ASN A 185 6.71 -0.95 20.35
C ASN A 185 5.68 -1.52 21.34
N LEU A 186 4.60 -0.79 21.61
CA LEU A 186 3.52 -1.22 22.48
C LEU A 186 2.88 -2.54 21.99
N VAL A 187 2.49 -2.61 20.70
CA VAL A 187 1.80 -3.78 20.17
C VAL A 187 2.72 -5.01 19.99
N GLU A 188 4.03 -4.80 19.85
CA GLU A 188 5.01 -5.88 19.75
C GLU A 188 5.33 -6.52 21.11
N ASN A 189 5.33 -5.73 22.18
CA ASN A 189 5.80 -6.18 23.49
C ASN A 189 4.67 -6.52 24.48
N MET A 190 3.42 -6.18 24.17
CA MET A 190 2.28 -6.46 25.04
C MET A 190 1.46 -7.67 24.58
N SER A 191 0.87 -8.35 25.56
CA SER A 191 -0.08 -9.43 25.32
C SER A 191 -1.42 -8.88 24.81
N ASP A 192 -2.15 -9.70 24.07
CA ASP A 192 -3.43 -9.30 23.49
C ASP A 192 -4.46 -8.90 24.56
N SER A 193 -4.41 -9.53 25.75
CA SER A 193 -5.26 -9.19 26.89
C SER A 193 -5.02 -7.75 27.38
N ILE A 194 -3.75 -7.38 27.57
CA ILE A 194 -3.37 -6.02 27.98
C ILE A 194 -3.73 -5.01 26.89
N LEU A 195 -3.44 -5.34 25.63
CA LEU A 195 -3.76 -4.46 24.50
C LEU A 195 -5.25 -4.20 24.39
N ASN A 196 -6.08 -5.23 24.57
CA ASN A 196 -7.53 -5.07 24.58
C ASN A 196 -8.00 -4.18 25.73
N SER A 197 -7.38 -4.28 26.92
CA SER A 197 -7.75 -3.44 28.06
C SER A 197 -7.38 -1.98 27.88
N ILE A 198 -6.28 -1.67 27.18
CA ILE A 198 -5.81 -0.28 26.97
C ILE A 198 -6.21 0.33 25.62
N THR A 199 -6.91 -0.43 24.78
CA THR A 199 -7.34 0.03 23.45
C THR A 199 -8.21 1.29 23.53
N PRO A 200 -9.19 1.43 24.45
CA PRO A 200 -9.99 2.65 24.57
C PRO A 200 -9.14 3.90 24.81
N GLU A 201 -8.12 3.82 25.65
CA GLU A 201 -7.18 4.91 25.94
C GLU A 201 -6.29 5.20 24.72
N CYS A 202 -5.87 4.16 23.99
CA CYS A 202 -5.09 4.34 22.77
C CYS A 202 -5.90 5.04 21.67
N LEU A 203 -7.20 4.72 21.54
CA LEU A 203 -8.09 5.37 20.58
C LEU A 203 -8.20 6.87 20.84
N GLY A 204 -8.23 7.28 22.11
CA GLY A 204 -8.44 8.68 22.47
C GLY A 204 -9.73 9.19 21.84
N SER A 205 -9.62 10.16 20.93
CA SER A 205 -10.76 10.71 20.20
C SER A 205 -11.13 9.97 18.90
N TRP A 206 -10.29 9.05 18.41
CA TRP A 206 -10.62 8.29 17.20
C TRP A 206 -11.72 7.25 17.47
N PRO A 207 -12.72 7.13 16.58
CA PRO A 207 -13.87 6.27 16.79
C PRO A 207 -13.55 4.77 16.70
N ASN A 208 -12.42 4.40 16.10
CA ASN A 208 -12.07 3.00 15.84
C ASN A 208 -10.57 2.81 15.50
N THR A 209 -10.09 1.57 15.54
CA THR A 209 -8.66 1.25 15.35
C THR A 209 -8.20 1.53 13.93
N TYR A 210 -9.08 1.40 12.94
CA TYR A 210 -8.78 1.70 11.54
C TYR A 210 -8.39 3.17 11.34
N THR A 211 -9.25 4.10 11.73
CA THR A 211 -9.00 5.54 11.53
C THR A 211 -7.80 6.03 12.35
N LEU A 212 -7.62 5.55 13.58
CA LEU A 212 -6.41 5.80 14.37
C LEU A 212 -5.16 5.34 13.60
N SER A 213 -5.17 4.08 13.13
CA SER A 213 -4.01 3.51 12.44
C SER A 213 -3.63 4.28 11.18
N LYS A 214 -4.61 4.82 10.44
CA LYS A 214 -4.36 5.67 9.27
C LYS A 214 -3.76 7.02 9.66
N CYS A 215 -4.21 7.63 10.76
CA CYS A 215 -3.62 8.88 11.24
C CYS A 215 -2.16 8.66 11.67
N VAL A 216 -1.89 7.59 12.42
CA VAL A 216 -0.54 7.22 12.82
C VAL A 216 0.35 6.91 11.60
N ALA A 217 -0.19 6.23 10.59
CA ALA A 217 0.52 5.94 9.34
C ALA A 217 0.88 7.22 8.57
N GLU A 218 -0.02 8.20 8.46
CA GLU A 218 0.29 9.50 7.84
C GLU A 218 1.39 10.26 8.60
N ASN A 219 1.40 10.16 9.94
CA ASN A 219 2.46 10.74 10.76
C ASN A 219 3.82 10.05 10.53
N LEU A 220 3.84 8.73 10.35
CA LEU A 220 5.06 8.00 9.94
C LEU A 220 5.52 8.43 8.54
N VAL A 221 4.59 8.64 7.60
CA VAL A 221 4.90 9.17 6.27
C VAL A 221 5.54 10.56 6.37
N LYS A 222 5.02 11.44 7.24
CA LYS A 222 5.62 12.77 7.53
C LYS A 222 7.04 12.67 8.12
N GLU A 223 7.26 11.73 9.04
CA GLU A 223 8.52 11.56 9.77
C GLU A 223 9.61 10.87 8.93
N TYR A 224 9.31 9.72 8.35
CA TYR A 224 10.27 8.88 7.61
C TYR A 224 10.39 9.26 6.14
N GLY A 225 9.40 9.96 5.60
CA GLY A 225 9.31 10.35 4.20
C GLY A 225 10.06 11.63 3.82
N GLN A 226 10.78 12.24 4.75
CA GLN A 226 11.52 13.48 4.48
C GLN A 226 12.50 13.28 3.31
N ASN A 227 12.48 14.21 2.35
CA ASN A 227 13.27 14.18 1.12
C ASN A 227 12.94 13.03 0.15
N MET A 228 11.81 12.33 0.34
CA MET A 228 11.29 11.37 -0.63
C MET A 228 10.14 11.98 -1.45
N PRO A 229 9.94 11.57 -2.72
CA PRO A 229 8.84 12.05 -3.55
C PRO A 229 7.52 11.38 -3.13
N ILE A 230 6.89 11.88 -2.08
CA ILE A 230 5.70 11.26 -1.46
C ILE A 230 4.40 11.94 -1.86
N CYS A 231 3.35 11.13 -2.00
CA CYS A 231 1.96 11.55 -2.12
C CYS A 231 1.09 10.76 -1.12
N ILE A 232 0.15 11.44 -0.47
CA ILE A 232 -0.88 10.80 0.36
C ILE A 232 -2.21 10.94 -0.36
N ALA A 233 -2.85 9.81 -0.67
CA ALA A 233 -4.19 9.78 -1.25
C ALA A 233 -5.21 9.42 -0.16
N ARG A 234 -6.25 10.25 0.02
CA ARG A 234 -7.31 10.06 1.02
C ARG A 234 -8.66 9.74 0.35
N PRO A 235 -8.87 8.51 -0.15
CA PRO A 235 -10.14 8.11 -0.75
C PRO A 235 -11.29 8.08 0.28
N CYS A 236 -12.51 8.36 -0.16
CA CYS A 236 -13.74 8.22 0.64
C CYS A 236 -14.29 6.79 0.71
N ILE A 237 -13.57 5.82 0.13
CA ILE A 237 -14.04 4.43 0.03
C ILE A 237 -13.62 3.68 1.29
N GLY A 238 -14.60 3.10 1.98
CA GLY A 238 -14.46 2.18 3.11
C GLY A 238 -15.43 1.02 2.96
#